data_AF-A0A517ZGI3-F1
#
_entry.id   AF-A0A517ZGI3-F1
#
_cell.length_a   1.000
_cell.length_b   1.000
_cell.length_c   1.000
_cell.angle_alpha   90.00
_cell.angle_beta   90.00
_cell.angle_gamma   90.00
#
_symmetry.space_group_name_H-M   'P 1'
#
loop_
_entity.id
_entity.type
_entity.pdbx_description
1 polymer ?
#
loop_
_entity_poly.entity_id
_entity_poly.type
_entity_poly.pdbx_seq_one_letter_code
_entity_poly.pdbx_strand_id
1 'polypeptide(L)'
;MRTQLERSRSRGFTLIELLVVIAIIAILIALLLPAVQQAREAARRTQCKNNLKQLALAAHNYYDSHSCFPPAGIHTVDIDPTLAWHSFHTYILPYIEQGNLYETIAIDQTIYANLPAPVSPLDIRAGEQQISTFRCPSEPGTGMGDYEGQIPGIPEGVVVLATTDYAVLDGLGTAFAALISPDTPSGETGLIRFNRAMRFRDATDGTSNTALLWEDAGRMDVWELGKKVAGENSSGAWMDMQTEFYIHGSNLDGSGGRCAINCTNEDEIYSFHTGGAQVAIADGSVHFISSSVDFGVIAAYVSAAGGEIPGAAF
;
A
#
# COMPACT_ATOMS: atom_id res chain seq x y z
N MET A 1 41.16 13.83 -70.11
CA MET A 1 39.86 13.87 -69.42
C MET A 1 40.15 14.19 -67.95
N ARG A 2 40.02 15.46 -67.53
CA ARG A 2 40.31 15.92 -66.15
C ARG A 2 38.97 16.24 -65.47
N THR A 3 38.56 15.42 -64.53
CA THR A 3 37.40 15.64 -63.66
C THR A 3 37.74 16.74 -62.65
N GLN A 4 37.11 17.91 -62.78
CA GLN A 4 37.15 18.95 -61.75
C GLN A 4 36.26 18.52 -60.59
N LEU A 5 36.86 18.25 -59.43
CA LEU A 5 36.14 18.07 -58.16
C LEU A 5 35.70 19.45 -57.66
N GLU A 6 34.41 19.77 -57.79
CA GLU A 6 33.82 20.95 -57.16
C GLU A 6 33.90 20.80 -55.63
N ARG A 7 34.74 21.62 -54.99
CA ARG A 7 34.80 21.73 -53.53
C ARG A 7 33.51 22.39 -53.04
N SER A 8 32.60 21.59 -52.48
CA SER A 8 31.50 22.10 -51.67
C SER A 8 32.05 22.95 -50.53
N ARG A 9 31.76 24.27 -50.54
CA ARG A 9 32.10 25.18 -49.44
C ARG A 9 31.17 24.85 -48.27
N SER A 10 31.63 24.02 -47.33
CA SER A 10 30.97 23.90 -46.04
C SER A 10 31.06 25.25 -45.32
N ARG A 11 29.91 25.91 -45.10
CA ARG A 11 29.84 27.08 -44.24
C ARG A 11 30.12 26.60 -42.81
N GLY A 12 31.17 27.13 -42.19
CA GLY A 12 31.47 26.85 -40.78
C GLY A 12 30.44 27.49 -39.87
N PHE A 13 30.05 26.78 -38.82
CA PHE A 13 29.12 27.25 -37.81
C PHE A 13 29.78 28.32 -36.93
N THR A 14 29.11 29.44 -36.69
CA THR A 14 29.64 30.49 -35.81
C THR A 14 29.40 30.14 -34.34
N LEU A 15 30.30 30.60 -33.46
CA LEU A 15 30.17 30.40 -32.02
C LEU A 15 28.86 30.97 -31.46
N ILE A 16 28.35 32.05 -32.07
CA ILE A 16 27.07 32.68 -31.70
C ILE A 16 25.89 31.77 -32.07
N GLU A 17 25.88 31.18 -33.27
CA GLU A 17 24.81 30.25 -33.68
C GLU A 17 24.72 29.05 -32.74
N LEU A 18 25.86 28.53 -32.28
CA LEU A 18 25.89 27.45 -31.28
C LEU A 18 25.33 27.88 -29.94
N LEU A 19 25.75 29.04 -29.44
CA LEU A 19 25.26 29.60 -28.17
C LEU A 19 23.74 29.81 -28.18
N VAL A 20 23.18 30.32 -29.28
CA VAL A 20 21.73 30.53 -29.40
C VAL A 20 20.97 29.20 -29.38
N VAL A 21 21.45 28.19 -30.10
CA VAL A 21 20.80 26.87 -30.14
C VAL A 21 20.82 26.21 -28.77
N ILE A 22 21.95 26.21 -28.07
CA ILE A 22 22.02 25.63 -26.72
C ILE A 22 21.15 26.42 -25.73
N ALA A 23 21.06 27.75 -25.86
CA ALA A 23 20.20 28.57 -25.00
C ALA A 23 18.72 28.24 -25.20
N ILE A 24 18.28 28.07 -26.46
CA ILE A 24 16.90 27.67 -26.76
C ILE A 24 16.61 26.27 -26.21
N ILE A 25 17.50 25.29 -26.43
CA ILE A 25 17.33 23.93 -25.90
C ILE A 25 17.26 23.95 -24.37
N ALA A 26 18.14 24.70 -23.70
CA ALA A 26 18.14 24.83 -22.25
C ALA A 26 16.82 25.41 -21.73
N ILE A 27 16.29 26.46 -22.36
CA ILE A 27 14.99 27.05 -22.01
C ILE A 27 13.85 26.04 -22.23
N LEU A 28 13.84 25.35 -23.37
CA LEU A 28 12.81 24.34 -23.64
C LEU A 28 12.84 23.20 -22.63
N ILE A 29 14.02 22.67 -22.29
CA ILE A 29 14.16 21.62 -21.26
C ILE A 29 13.72 22.15 -19.90
N ALA A 30 14.11 23.37 -19.52
CA ALA A 30 13.72 23.97 -18.25
C ALA A 30 12.19 24.14 -18.11
N LEU A 31 11.48 24.42 -19.19
CA LEU A 31 10.02 24.54 -19.20
C LEU A 31 9.31 23.17 -19.30
N LEU A 32 9.90 22.20 -20.01
CA LEU A 32 9.31 20.88 -20.22
C LEU A 32 9.53 19.92 -19.04
N LEU A 33 10.67 19.99 -18.35
CA LEU A 33 11.00 19.04 -17.29
C LEU A 33 9.96 19.06 -16.13
N PRO A 34 9.54 20.22 -15.58
CA PRO A 34 8.52 20.24 -14.54
C PRO A 34 7.18 19.65 -15.02
N ALA A 35 6.78 19.97 -16.25
CA ALA A 35 5.53 19.49 -16.84
C ALA A 35 5.55 17.96 -17.03
N VAL A 36 6.67 17.40 -17.52
CA VAL A 36 6.83 15.95 -17.70
C VAL A 36 6.78 15.22 -16.35
N GLN A 37 7.38 15.78 -15.30
CA GLN A 37 7.32 15.15 -13.97
C GLN A 37 5.91 15.18 -13.38
N GLN A 38 5.19 16.29 -13.50
CA GLN A 38 3.79 16.38 -13.06
C GLN A 38 2.90 15.39 -13.82
N ALA A 39 3.08 15.25 -15.13
CA ALA A 39 2.34 14.29 -15.93
C ALA A 39 2.64 12.83 -15.52
N ARG A 40 3.92 12.50 -15.23
CA ARG A 40 4.31 11.18 -14.74
C ARG A 40 3.68 10.87 -13.39
N GLU A 41 3.67 11.83 -12.47
CA GLU A 41 3.07 11.62 -11.16
C GLU A 41 1.55 11.45 -11.24
N ALA A 42 0.87 12.23 -12.08
CA ALA A 42 -0.56 12.04 -12.32
C ALA A 42 -0.87 10.64 -12.89
N ALA A 43 -0.02 10.13 -13.79
CA ALA A 43 -0.15 8.77 -14.32
C ALA A 43 0.07 7.71 -13.24
N ARG A 44 1.10 7.85 -12.39
CA ARG A 44 1.35 6.96 -11.25
C ARG A 44 0.19 6.95 -10.27
N ARG A 45 -0.35 8.11 -9.90
CA ARG A 45 -1.53 8.22 -9.03
C ARG A 45 -2.77 7.56 -9.62
N THR A 46 -2.95 7.66 -10.94
CA THR A 46 -4.03 6.96 -11.65
C THR A 46 -3.83 5.45 -11.62
N GLN A 47 -2.61 4.98 -11.81
CA GLN A 47 -2.30 3.55 -11.72
C GLN A 47 -2.47 3.01 -10.30
N CYS A 48 -2.04 3.75 -9.26
CA CYS A 48 -2.29 3.40 -7.85
C CYS A 48 -3.80 3.27 -7.57
N LYS A 49 -4.60 4.24 -8.03
CA LYS A 49 -6.08 4.18 -7.97
C LYS A 49 -6.64 2.92 -8.66
N ASN A 50 -6.10 2.56 -9.82
CA ASN A 50 -6.53 1.37 -10.55
C ASN A 50 -6.15 0.07 -9.83
N ASN A 51 -4.96 0.02 -9.21
CA ASN A 51 -4.54 -1.12 -8.40
C ASN A 51 -5.52 -1.35 -7.24
N LEU A 52 -5.79 -0.32 -6.42
CA LEU A 52 -6.80 -0.40 -5.36
C LEU A 52 -8.20 -0.79 -5.88
N LYS A 53 -8.59 -0.29 -7.06
CA LYS A 53 -9.85 -0.69 -7.69
C LYS A 53 -9.86 -2.18 -8.03
N GLN A 54 -8.76 -2.73 -8.54
CA GLN A 54 -8.62 -4.16 -8.82
C GLN A 54 -8.69 -4.98 -7.53
N LEU A 55 -8.03 -4.56 -6.45
CA LEU A 55 -8.08 -5.24 -5.15
C LEU A 55 -9.48 -5.22 -4.54
N ALA A 56 -10.19 -4.09 -4.61
CA ALA A 56 -11.57 -3.98 -4.15
C ALA A 56 -12.51 -4.90 -4.94
N LEU A 57 -12.36 -4.94 -6.27
CA LEU A 57 -13.13 -5.87 -7.12
C LEU A 57 -12.79 -7.34 -6.82
N ALA A 58 -11.52 -7.65 -6.52
CA ALA A 58 -11.12 -8.98 -6.12
C ALA A 58 -11.77 -9.41 -4.79
N ALA A 59 -11.87 -8.49 -3.82
CA ALA A 59 -12.60 -8.74 -2.57
C ALA A 59 -14.10 -8.97 -2.80
N HIS A 60 -14.72 -8.26 -3.75
CA HIS A 60 -16.12 -8.49 -4.14
C HIS A 60 -16.29 -9.86 -4.82
N ASN A 61 -15.40 -10.24 -5.73
CA ASN A 61 -15.45 -11.57 -6.36
C ASN A 61 -15.23 -12.71 -5.34
N TYR A 62 -14.35 -12.49 -4.35
CA TYR A 62 -14.21 -13.39 -3.21
C TYR A 62 -15.53 -13.49 -2.45
N TYR A 63 -16.16 -12.36 -2.15
CA TYR A 63 -17.46 -12.30 -1.46
C TYR A 63 -18.55 -13.07 -2.20
N ASP A 64 -18.63 -12.95 -3.52
CA ASP A 64 -19.63 -13.67 -4.33
C ASP A 64 -19.48 -15.20 -4.20
N SER A 65 -18.26 -15.69 -4.03
CA SER A 65 -17.97 -17.12 -3.90
C SER A 65 -18.09 -17.64 -2.46
N HIS A 66 -17.81 -16.80 -1.45
CA HIS A 66 -17.71 -17.21 -0.03
C HIS A 66 -18.82 -16.65 0.87
N SER A 67 -19.66 -15.73 0.37
CA SER A 67 -20.69 -15.01 1.14
C SER A 67 -20.17 -14.21 2.34
N CYS A 68 -18.89 -13.88 2.33
CA CYS A 68 -18.21 -12.99 3.27
C CYS A 68 -16.97 -12.39 2.61
N PHE A 69 -16.51 -11.25 3.11
CA PHE A 69 -15.23 -10.70 2.69
C PHE A 69 -14.07 -11.61 3.14
N PRO A 70 -12.92 -11.58 2.44
CA PRO A 70 -11.72 -12.20 2.95
C PRO A 70 -11.34 -11.52 4.28
N PRO A 71 -10.86 -12.28 5.28
CA PRO A 71 -10.43 -11.71 6.56
C PRO A 71 -9.13 -10.90 6.37
N ALA A 72 -8.82 -10.01 7.33
CA ALA A 72 -7.54 -9.26 7.33
C ALA A 72 -6.35 -10.24 7.42
N GLY A 73 -6.52 -11.24 8.28
CA GLY A 73 -5.73 -12.46 8.39
C GLY A 73 -6.49 -13.46 9.26
N ILE A 74 -5.98 -14.69 9.37
CA ILE A 74 -6.50 -15.66 10.34
C ILE A 74 -5.39 -15.98 11.34
N HIS A 75 -5.64 -15.63 12.59
CA HIS A 75 -4.69 -15.72 13.69
C HIS A 75 -5.23 -16.71 14.73
N THR A 76 -4.78 -17.96 14.72
CA THR A 76 -5.27 -18.99 15.65
C THR A 76 -4.28 -19.36 16.74
N VAL A 77 -3.37 -18.46 17.13
CA VAL A 77 -2.28 -18.78 18.09
C VAL A 77 -2.76 -19.30 19.45
N ASP A 78 -3.94 -18.90 19.90
CA ASP A 78 -4.54 -19.37 21.16
C ASP A 78 -5.10 -20.81 21.06
N ILE A 79 -5.31 -21.30 19.84
CA ILE A 79 -5.83 -22.64 19.53
C ILE A 79 -4.69 -23.56 19.10
N ASP A 80 -3.87 -23.09 18.17
CA ASP A 80 -2.66 -23.75 17.70
C ASP A 80 -1.68 -22.71 17.14
N PRO A 81 -0.53 -22.50 17.78
CA PRO A 81 0.47 -21.56 17.29
C PRO A 81 1.03 -21.97 15.91
N THR A 82 0.91 -23.21 15.48
CA THR A 82 1.39 -23.64 14.14
C THR A 82 0.52 -23.12 12.99
N LEU A 83 -0.59 -22.47 13.31
CA LEU A 83 -1.63 -22.03 12.38
C LEU A 83 -1.71 -20.49 12.32
N ALA A 84 -0.64 -19.77 11.98
CA ALA A 84 -0.77 -18.35 11.63
C ALA A 84 -0.98 -18.24 10.12
N TRP A 85 -2.20 -17.90 9.72
CA TRP A 85 -2.64 -18.00 8.33
C TRP A 85 -2.44 -16.69 7.62
N HIS A 86 -2.19 -16.82 6.33
CA HIS A 86 -2.03 -15.78 5.34
C HIS A 86 -2.97 -14.56 5.43
N SER A 87 -2.48 -13.45 4.87
CA SER A 87 -3.18 -12.17 4.78
C SER A 87 -4.40 -12.16 3.85
N PHE A 88 -5.16 -11.08 3.93
CA PHE A 88 -6.15 -10.65 2.95
C PHE A 88 -5.68 -10.84 1.49
N HIS A 89 -4.43 -10.47 1.20
CA HIS A 89 -3.86 -10.48 -0.15
C HIS A 89 -3.74 -11.88 -0.71
N THR A 90 -3.38 -12.87 0.12
CA THR A 90 -3.29 -14.26 -0.31
C THR A 90 -4.65 -14.81 -0.74
N TYR A 91 -5.71 -14.49 -0.01
CA TYR A 91 -7.07 -14.98 -0.32
C TYR A 91 -7.63 -14.40 -1.62
N ILE A 92 -7.17 -13.22 -2.04
CA ILE A 92 -7.66 -12.58 -3.26
C ILE A 92 -6.86 -12.93 -4.52
N LEU A 93 -5.72 -13.64 -4.41
CA LEU A 93 -4.87 -14.02 -5.56
C LEU A 93 -5.63 -14.64 -6.74
N PRO A 94 -6.56 -15.61 -6.55
CA PRO A 94 -7.31 -16.19 -7.67
C PRO A 94 -8.15 -15.17 -8.44
N TYR A 95 -8.51 -14.05 -7.81
CA TYR A 95 -9.37 -13.01 -8.36
C TYR A 95 -8.61 -11.82 -8.96
N ILE A 96 -7.26 -11.87 -8.93
CA ILE A 96 -6.36 -10.91 -9.59
C ILE A 96 -5.41 -11.59 -10.58
N GLU A 97 -5.87 -12.66 -11.23
CA GLU A 97 -5.10 -13.43 -12.22
C GLU A 97 -3.83 -14.11 -11.65
N GLN A 98 -3.76 -14.31 -10.33
CA GLN A 98 -2.65 -15.01 -9.65
C GLN A 98 -3.03 -16.42 -9.18
N GLY A 99 -3.97 -17.09 -9.88
CA GLY A 99 -4.44 -18.44 -9.52
C GLY A 99 -3.32 -19.49 -9.51
N ASN A 100 -2.40 -19.46 -10.47
CA ASN A 100 -1.26 -20.39 -10.51
C ASN A 100 -0.33 -20.22 -9.31
N LEU A 101 -0.16 -19.00 -8.81
CA LEU A 101 0.64 -18.74 -7.62
C LEU A 101 -0.10 -19.26 -6.38
N TYR A 102 -1.40 -18.99 -6.27
CA TYR A 102 -2.24 -19.46 -5.18
C TYR A 102 -2.21 -20.99 -5.00
N GLU A 103 -2.23 -21.75 -6.10
CA GLU A 103 -2.14 -23.23 -6.07
C GLU A 103 -0.81 -23.76 -5.48
N THR A 104 0.24 -22.95 -5.40
CA THR A 104 1.53 -23.34 -4.80
C THR A 104 1.59 -23.10 -3.29
N ILE A 105 0.63 -22.35 -2.74
CA ILE A 105 0.62 -21.92 -1.34
C ILE A 105 -0.12 -22.96 -0.50
N ALA A 106 0.50 -23.39 0.59
CA ALA A 106 -0.16 -24.17 1.63
C ALA A 106 -0.95 -23.22 2.55
N ILE A 107 -2.18 -22.90 2.15
CA ILE A 107 -3.02 -21.90 2.85
C ILE A 107 -3.32 -22.26 4.32
N ASP A 108 -3.18 -23.55 4.67
CA ASP A 108 -3.36 -24.10 6.01
C ASP A 108 -2.06 -24.12 6.84
N GLN A 109 -0.93 -23.69 6.28
CA GLN A 109 0.37 -23.63 6.95
C GLN A 109 0.79 -22.19 7.22
N THR A 110 1.60 -22.03 8.28
CA THR A 110 2.13 -20.74 8.68
C THR A 110 3.30 -20.30 7.81
N ILE A 111 3.31 -19.01 7.50
CA ILE A 111 4.51 -18.31 7.02
C ILE A 111 5.20 -17.54 8.14
N TYR A 112 4.48 -17.30 9.24
CA TYR A 112 4.96 -16.64 10.43
C TYR A 112 5.72 -17.61 11.31
N ALA A 113 6.73 -17.08 11.96
CA ALA A 113 7.93 -17.85 12.15
C ALA A 113 8.29 -18.03 13.65
N ASN A 114 7.80 -17.13 14.50
CA ASN A 114 7.92 -17.24 15.97
C ASN A 114 7.06 -18.36 16.58
N LEU A 115 6.57 -19.30 15.77
CA LEU A 115 5.63 -20.34 16.17
C LEU A 115 6.21 -21.74 15.81
N PRO A 116 6.00 -22.77 16.64
CA PRO A 116 6.71 -24.04 16.53
C PRO A 116 6.19 -24.95 15.40
N ALA A 117 6.64 -24.70 14.17
CA ALA A 117 6.64 -25.60 12.98
C ALA A 117 5.30 -26.15 12.43
N PRO A 118 5.20 -26.46 11.11
CA PRO A 118 6.18 -26.23 10.05
C PRO A 118 5.88 -24.96 9.24
N VAL A 119 6.92 -24.17 8.95
CA VAL A 119 6.89 -23.16 7.89
C VAL A 119 7.01 -23.86 6.54
N SER A 120 6.10 -23.59 5.60
CA SER A 120 6.13 -24.18 4.24
C SER A 120 7.26 -23.54 3.41
N PRO A 121 8.26 -24.31 2.93
CA PRO A 121 9.26 -23.78 1.99
C PRO A 121 8.67 -23.36 0.64
N LEU A 122 7.49 -23.87 0.29
CA LEU A 122 6.77 -23.45 -0.92
C LEU A 122 6.16 -22.06 -0.73
N ASP A 123 5.69 -21.75 0.47
CA ASP A 123 5.08 -20.46 0.77
C ASP A 123 6.15 -19.36 0.76
N ILE A 124 7.35 -19.63 1.28
CA ILE A 124 8.48 -18.68 1.17
C ILE A 124 8.74 -18.32 -0.30
N ARG A 125 8.81 -19.31 -1.19
CA ARG A 125 9.02 -19.05 -2.63
C ARG A 125 7.84 -18.33 -3.28
N ALA A 126 6.62 -18.59 -2.83
CA ALA A 126 5.46 -17.84 -3.29
C ALA A 126 5.56 -16.38 -2.84
N GLY A 127 5.92 -16.14 -1.58
CA GLY A 127 6.10 -14.81 -0.99
C GLY A 127 7.18 -13.96 -1.64
N GLU A 128 8.21 -14.57 -2.22
CA GLU A 128 9.23 -13.89 -3.04
C GLU A 128 8.66 -13.31 -4.36
N GLN A 129 7.50 -13.78 -4.82
CA GLN A 129 6.91 -13.34 -6.08
C GLN A 129 6.32 -11.94 -5.95
N GLN A 130 6.89 -10.98 -6.69
CA GLN A 130 6.34 -9.64 -6.79
C GLN A 130 5.08 -9.63 -7.65
N ILE A 131 4.02 -9.02 -7.12
CA ILE A 131 2.74 -8.84 -7.81
C ILE A 131 2.56 -7.34 -8.02
N SER A 132 2.57 -6.90 -9.28
CA SER A 132 2.51 -5.47 -9.63
C SER A 132 1.25 -4.76 -9.12
N THR A 133 0.14 -5.49 -8.96
CA THR A 133 -1.12 -4.92 -8.44
C THR A 133 -1.05 -4.63 -6.94
N PHE A 134 -0.12 -5.24 -6.20
CA PHE A 134 0.12 -4.94 -4.79
C PHE A 134 1.05 -3.75 -4.56
N ARG A 135 1.64 -3.20 -5.63
CA ARG A 135 2.64 -2.15 -5.51
C ARG A 135 2.13 -0.79 -5.97
N CYS A 136 2.41 0.23 -5.19
CA CYS A 136 2.23 1.61 -5.58
C CYS A 136 3.36 2.01 -6.55
N PRO A 137 3.04 2.53 -7.75
CA PRO A 137 4.05 2.93 -8.73
C PRO A 137 4.86 4.17 -8.32
N SER A 138 4.43 4.90 -7.28
CA SER A 138 5.17 6.02 -6.70
C SER A 138 6.07 5.59 -5.53
N GLU A 139 5.96 4.35 -5.06
CA GLU A 139 6.85 3.79 -4.05
C GLU A 139 8.28 3.68 -4.61
N PRO A 140 9.30 4.23 -3.92
CA PRO A 140 10.66 4.36 -4.46
C PRO A 140 11.54 3.11 -4.28
N GLY A 141 11.11 2.15 -3.46
CA GLY A 141 11.84 0.94 -3.13
C GLY A 141 11.70 -0.17 -4.15
N THR A 142 12.29 -1.31 -3.80
CA THR A 142 12.38 -2.48 -4.69
C THR A 142 11.12 -3.31 -4.67
N GLY A 143 10.23 -3.13 -3.67
CA GLY A 143 9.09 -4.00 -3.41
C GLY A 143 9.48 -5.37 -2.83
N MET A 144 10.64 -5.43 -2.20
CA MET A 144 11.21 -6.59 -1.52
C MET A 144 11.83 -6.09 -0.22
N GLY A 145 11.67 -6.82 0.87
CA GLY A 145 12.30 -6.47 2.14
C GLY A 145 12.66 -7.68 2.97
N ASP A 146 13.61 -7.49 3.87
CA ASP A 146 14.04 -8.52 4.81
C ASP A 146 12.87 -8.82 5.76
N TYR A 147 12.43 -10.07 5.72
CA TYR A 147 11.36 -10.57 6.55
C TYR A 147 11.90 -11.00 7.91
N GLU A 148 11.51 -10.28 8.95
CA GLU A 148 12.02 -10.47 10.31
C GLU A 148 11.20 -11.44 11.17
N GLY A 149 10.20 -12.14 10.61
CA GLY A 149 9.62 -13.27 11.30
C GLY A 149 10.74 -14.29 11.62
N GLN A 150 10.96 -14.67 12.88
CA GLN A 150 12.05 -15.60 13.23
C GLN A 150 11.79 -17.03 12.71
N ILE A 151 12.17 -17.34 11.46
CA ILE A 151 11.93 -18.67 10.89
C ILE A 151 12.79 -19.71 11.61
N PRO A 152 12.21 -20.76 12.24
CA PRO A 152 13.00 -21.71 13.00
C PRO A 152 14.04 -22.39 12.12
N GLY A 153 15.32 -22.17 12.44
CA GLY A 153 16.45 -22.72 11.67
C GLY A 153 16.97 -21.83 10.54
N ILE A 154 16.41 -20.64 10.33
CA ILE A 154 16.92 -19.62 9.41
C ILE A 154 17.37 -18.39 10.24
N PRO A 155 18.60 -17.88 10.07
CA PRO A 155 19.02 -16.65 10.73
C PRO A 155 18.15 -15.44 10.34
N GLU A 156 17.98 -14.47 11.25
CA GLU A 156 17.35 -13.17 10.95
C GLU A 156 18.05 -12.48 9.75
N GLY A 157 17.28 -11.78 8.91
CA GLY A 157 17.78 -11.11 7.71
C GLY A 157 18.13 -12.03 6.53
N VAL A 158 17.64 -13.28 6.50
CA VAL A 158 17.93 -14.24 5.42
C VAL A 158 16.77 -14.44 4.45
N VAL A 159 15.53 -14.16 4.87
CA VAL A 159 14.35 -14.31 4.01
C VAL A 159 13.93 -12.95 3.50
N VAL A 160 13.81 -12.82 2.19
CA VAL A 160 13.40 -11.58 1.53
C VAL A 160 12.05 -11.84 0.87
N LEU A 161 11.00 -11.17 1.30
CA LEU A 161 9.65 -11.34 0.75
C LEU A 161 9.24 -10.11 -0.04
N ALA A 162 8.37 -10.32 -1.03
CA ALA A 162 7.75 -9.24 -1.76
C ALA A 162 6.74 -8.50 -0.87
N THR A 163 6.64 -7.19 -1.07
CA THR A 163 5.80 -6.33 -0.23
C THR A 163 4.46 -6.00 -0.88
N THR A 164 3.53 -5.50 -0.07
CA THR A 164 2.32 -4.79 -0.52
C THR A 164 2.35 -3.34 -0.03
N ASP A 165 1.81 -2.44 -0.83
CA ASP A 165 1.63 -1.01 -0.52
C ASP A 165 0.15 -0.67 -0.24
N TYR A 166 -0.68 -1.71 -0.15
CA TYR A 166 -2.10 -1.62 0.13
C TYR A 166 -2.41 -2.55 1.29
N ALA A 167 -3.16 -2.06 2.27
CA ALA A 167 -3.35 -2.76 3.51
C ALA A 167 -4.76 -2.58 4.04
N VAL A 168 -5.20 -3.55 4.83
CA VAL A 168 -6.44 -3.44 5.59
C VAL A 168 -6.20 -2.53 6.78
N LEU A 169 -6.99 -1.47 6.91
CA LEU A 169 -7.06 -0.67 8.14
C LEU A 169 -8.27 -1.16 8.92
N ASP A 170 -8.04 -1.96 9.96
CA ASP A 170 -9.10 -2.65 10.69
C ASP A 170 -9.53 -1.91 11.97
N GLY A 171 -8.92 -0.77 12.31
CA GLY A 171 -9.34 0.01 13.45
C GLY A 171 -8.53 1.25 13.79
N LEU A 172 -8.93 1.88 14.90
CA LEU A 172 -8.21 3.02 15.49
C LEU A 172 -7.68 2.64 16.88
N GLY A 173 -6.45 3.04 17.17
CA GLY A 173 -5.90 2.97 18.51
C GLY A 173 -6.68 3.85 19.50
N THR A 174 -6.86 3.36 20.73
CA THR A 174 -7.64 4.05 21.77
C THR A 174 -7.14 5.48 22.06
N ALA A 175 -5.82 5.68 22.03
CA ALA A 175 -5.24 7.01 22.24
C ALA A 175 -5.60 7.98 21.10
N PHE A 176 -5.54 7.53 19.85
CA PHE A 176 -5.89 8.36 18.69
C PHE A 176 -7.38 8.69 18.67
N ALA A 177 -8.24 7.70 18.89
CA ALA A 177 -9.69 7.92 18.98
C ALA A 177 -10.04 8.99 20.02
N ALA A 178 -9.39 8.96 21.19
CA ALA A 178 -9.58 9.97 22.25
C ALA A 178 -9.10 11.38 21.85
N LEU A 179 -8.17 11.51 20.90
CA LEU A 179 -7.75 12.82 20.34
C LEU A 179 -8.79 13.41 19.38
N ILE A 180 -9.65 12.57 18.80
CA ILE A 180 -10.74 12.98 17.91
C ILE A 180 -11.93 13.43 18.74
N SER A 181 -12.48 12.53 19.55
CA SER A 181 -13.63 12.76 20.43
C SER A 181 -13.74 11.63 21.46
N PRO A 182 -14.22 11.88 22.70
CA PRO A 182 -14.42 10.82 23.72
C PRO A 182 -15.32 9.66 23.28
N ASP A 183 -16.21 9.90 22.32
CA ASP A 183 -17.19 8.91 21.83
C ASP A 183 -16.72 8.19 20.55
N THR A 184 -15.54 8.53 20.02
CA THR A 184 -14.99 7.91 18.79
C THR A 184 -14.74 6.42 19.04
N PRO A 185 -15.30 5.51 18.22
CA PRO A 185 -15.03 4.08 18.34
C PRO A 185 -13.54 3.75 18.16
N SER A 186 -13.01 2.86 19.00
CA SER A 186 -11.62 2.39 18.93
C SER A 186 -11.53 0.86 19.03
N GLY A 187 -10.36 0.31 18.71
CA GLY A 187 -10.16 -1.14 18.52
C GLY A 187 -10.60 -1.59 17.14
N GLU A 188 -10.86 -2.90 16.98
CA GLU A 188 -11.33 -3.53 15.73
C GLU A 188 -12.70 -2.98 15.30
N THR A 189 -12.72 -1.85 14.59
CA THR A 189 -13.94 -1.17 14.12
C THR A 189 -14.12 -1.24 12.61
N GLY A 190 -13.08 -1.60 11.87
CA GLY A 190 -13.03 -1.81 10.43
C GLY A 190 -14.06 -2.79 9.89
N LEU A 191 -14.27 -2.78 8.56
CA LEU A 191 -15.12 -3.78 7.92
C LEU A 191 -14.41 -5.13 7.76
N ILE A 192 -13.12 -5.12 7.45
CA ILE A 192 -12.28 -6.30 7.34
C ILE A 192 -11.49 -6.44 8.64
N ARG A 193 -11.47 -7.63 9.25
CA ARG A 193 -10.88 -7.90 10.56
C ARG A 193 -10.24 -9.28 10.61
N PHE A 194 -9.36 -9.50 11.59
CA PHE A 194 -8.84 -10.84 11.87
C PHE A 194 -9.93 -11.81 12.27
N ASN A 195 -9.85 -13.06 11.82
CA ASN A 195 -10.69 -14.17 12.30
C ASN A 195 -12.20 -13.94 12.18
N ARG A 196 -12.65 -12.99 11.34
CA ARG A 196 -14.07 -12.61 11.24
C ARG A 196 -14.54 -12.66 9.79
N ALA A 197 -15.59 -13.44 9.56
CA ALA A 197 -16.30 -13.53 8.29
C ALA A 197 -17.29 -12.36 8.15
N MET A 198 -16.77 -11.19 7.78
CA MET A 198 -17.53 -9.94 7.69
C MET A 198 -18.32 -9.87 6.38
N ARG A 199 -19.44 -9.13 6.37
CA ARG A 199 -20.35 -9.02 5.22
C ARG A 199 -20.74 -7.58 4.94
N PHE A 200 -21.26 -7.30 3.73
CA PHE A 200 -21.78 -5.97 3.39
C PHE A 200 -22.78 -5.41 4.40
N ARG A 201 -23.64 -6.27 4.98
CA ARG A 201 -24.61 -5.85 6.02
C ARG A 201 -23.97 -5.36 7.33
N ASP A 202 -22.70 -5.69 7.56
CA ASP A 202 -21.98 -5.32 8.77
C ASP A 202 -21.36 -3.91 8.64
N ALA A 203 -21.34 -3.33 7.43
CA ALA A 203 -21.08 -1.92 7.18
C ALA A 203 -22.36 -1.09 7.41
N THR A 204 -22.79 -0.97 8.67
CA THR A 204 -24.06 -0.30 9.03
C THR A 204 -24.01 1.21 8.78
N ASP A 205 -22.82 1.81 8.71
CA ASP A 205 -22.65 3.22 8.35
C ASP A 205 -22.77 3.46 6.83
N GLY A 206 -22.94 2.38 6.06
CA GLY A 206 -23.15 2.37 4.62
C GLY A 206 -21.88 1.95 3.87
N THR A 207 -22.04 1.10 2.87
CA THR A 207 -20.90 0.59 2.07
C THR A 207 -20.16 1.69 1.31
N SER A 208 -20.79 2.84 1.03
CA SER A 208 -20.15 4.01 0.42
C SER A 208 -19.36 4.87 1.40
N ASN A 209 -19.45 4.57 2.71
CA ASN A 209 -18.84 5.35 3.78
C ASN A 209 -17.80 4.54 4.58
N THR A 210 -17.61 3.26 4.25
CA THR A 210 -16.70 2.38 4.97
C THR A 210 -15.56 1.94 4.06
N ALA A 211 -14.32 2.11 4.51
CA ALA A 211 -13.14 1.70 3.77
C ALA A 211 -12.97 0.17 3.77
N LEU A 212 -12.33 -0.33 2.70
CA LEU A 212 -11.84 -1.72 2.60
C LEU A 212 -10.32 -1.78 2.72
N LEU A 213 -9.63 -0.96 1.93
CA LEU A 213 -8.17 -0.96 1.83
C LEU A 213 -7.67 0.47 1.76
N TRP A 214 -6.54 0.70 2.40
CA TRP A 214 -5.82 1.96 2.37
C TRP A 214 -4.45 1.76 1.72
N GLU A 215 -3.93 2.85 1.16
CA GLU A 215 -2.52 2.92 0.81
C GLU A 215 -1.68 3.01 2.09
N ASP A 216 -0.71 2.11 2.20
CA ASP A 216 0.31 2.07 3.24
C ASP A 216 1.60 1.62 2.55
N ALA A 217 2.22 2.57 1.86
CA ALA A 217 3.30 2.32 0.93
C ALA A 217 4.68 2.36 1.57
N GLY A 218 5.61 1.60 0.99
CA GLY A 218 7.03 1.61 1.39
C GLY A 218 7.33 0.76 2.62
N ARG A 219 6.44 -0.18 2.97
CA ARG A 219 6.62 -1.12 4.09
C ARG A 219 7.81 -2.06 3.84
N MET A 220 8.33 -2.64 4.93
CA MET A 220 9.70 -3.14 5.13
C MET A 220 10.78 -2.08 5.32
N ASP A 221 10.53 -0.85 4.88
CA ASP A 221 11.34 0.32 5.25
C ASP A 221 10.51 1.25 6.15
N VAL A 222 11.20 2.09 6.94
CA VAL A 222 10.56 3.14 7.74
C VAL A 222 10.72 4.50 7.04
N TRP A 223 9.61 5.21 6.89
CA TRP A 223 9.53 6.46 6.15
C TRP A 223 8.87 7.58 6.94
N GLU A 224 9.63 8.60 7.30
CA GLU A 224 9.14 9.78 8.01
C GLU A 224 9.12 11.00 7.08
N LEU A 225 7.96 11.65 6.91
CA LEU A 225 7.80 12.86 6.09
C LEU A 225 8.47 12.80 4.70
N GLY A 226 8.29 11.68 4.00
CA GLY A 226 8.85 11.41 2.68
C GLY A 226 10.35 11.05 2.68
N LYS A 227 10.95 10.78 3.83
CA LYS A 227 12.36 10.37 3.95
C LYS A 227 12.48 9.00 4.59
N LYS A 228 13.26 8.14 3.96
CA LYS A 228 13.67 6.87 4.56
C LYS A 228 14.56 7.14 5.77
N VAL A 229 14.21 6.56 6.91
CA VAL A 229 14.98 6.61 8.15
C VAL A 229 15.50 5.21 8.50
N ALA A 230 16.32 5.11 9.54
CA ALA A 230 16.78 3.81 10.02
C ALA A 230 15.67 3.18 10.87
N GLY A 231 15.34 1.93 10.57
CA GLY A 231 14.26 1.18 11.21
C GLY A 231 13.69 0.16 10.23
N GLU A 232 12.94 -0.80 10.74
CA GLU A 232 12.32 -1.87 9.99
C GLU A 232 10.83 -1.90 10.30
N ASN A 233 10.02 -2.04 9.25
CA ASN A 233 8.57 -2.19 9.34
C ASN A 233 8.21 -3.58 8.79
N SER A 234 8.36 -4.60 9.63
CA SER A 234 8.32 -6.02 9.25
C SER A 234 6.94 -6.52 8.77
N SER A 235 5.91 -5.70 8.91
CA SER A 235 4.53 -5.99 8.56
C SER A 235 4.20 -5.77 7.07
N GLY A 236 5.20 -5.61 6.19
CA GLY A 236 5.00 -5.27 4.78
C GLY A 236 4.84 -6.42 3.79
N ALA A 237 5.14 -7.66 4.19
CA ALA A 237 5.17 -8.80 3.27
C ALA A 237 3.75 -9.16 2.84
N TRP A 238 3.45 -9.17 1.54
CA TRP A 238 2.05 -9.28 1.09
C TRP A 238 1.33 -10.52 1.61
N MET A 239 2.03 -11.63 1.81
CA MET A 239 1.42 -12.86 2.32
C MET A 239 1.24 -12.88 3.84
N ASP A 240 1.91 -11.98 4.57
CA ASP A 240 1.87 -11.93 6.03
C ASP A 240 0.56 -11.36 6.53
N MET A 241 -0.03 -12.13 7.44
CA MET A 241 -1.25 -11.78 8.13
C MET A 241 -1.16 -10.42 8.80
N GLN A 242 0.06 -10.00 9.19
CA GLN A 242 0.38 -8.71 9.82
C GLN A 242 0.34 -7.51 8.86
N THR A 243 -0.07 -7.68 7.60
CA THR A 243 -0.20 -6.58 6.64
C THR A 243 -1.36 -5.63 6.92
N GLU A 244 -2.26 -5.95 7.84
CA GLU A 244 -3.17 -4.96 8.42
C GLU A 244 -2.40 -3.91 9.24
N PHE A 245 -3.12 -2.87 9.66
CA PHE A 245 -2.59 -1.90 10.63
C PHE A 245 -3.72 -1.18 11.35
N TYR A 246 -3.36 -0.55 12.48
CA TYR A 246 -4.20 0.34 13.28
C TYR A 246 -3.65 1.75 13.25
N ILE A 247 -4.49 2.76 13.03
CA ILE A 247 -4.03 4.14 13.24
C ILE A 247 -3.87 4.38 14.74
N HIS A 248 -2.62 4.45 15.21
CA HIS A 248 -2.28 4.86 16.57
C HIS A 248 -2.12 6.37 16.71
N GLY A 249 -1.99 7.04 15.56
CA GLY A 249 -1.80 8.47 15.45
C GLY A 249 -0.34 8.81 15.72
N SER A 250 0.30 9.50 14.79
CA SER A 250 1.74 9.71 14.86
C SER A 250 2.10 11.17 15.13
N ASN A 251 3.06 11.33 16.05
CA ASN A 251 4.08 12.36 15.96
C ASN A 251 5.27 11.79 15.17
N LEU A 252 6.23 12.63 14.81
CA LEU A 252 7.41 12.20 14.04
C LEU A 252 8.33 11.22 14.79
N ASP A 253 8.15 11.06 16.09
CA ASP A 253 8.89 10.10 16.92
C ASP A 253 8.11 8.79 17.16
N GLY A 254 7.05 8.54 16.38
CA GLY A 254 6.17 7.38 16.53
C GLY A 254 5.29 7.40 17.78
N SER A 255 5.36 8.47 18.59
CA SER A 255 4.48 8.63 19.75
C SER A 255 3.09 9.12 19.35
N GLY A 256 2.06 8.78 20.13
CA GLY A 256 0.67 9.19 19.91
C GLY A 256 0.51 10.67 19.52
N GLY A 257 -0.03 10.93 18.34
CA GLY A 257 -0.08 12.27 17.74
C GLY A 257 -1.29 12.52 16.84
N ARG A 258 -1.39 13.75 16.32
CA ARG A 258 -2.49 14.19 15.44
C ARG A 258 -2.11 14.11 13.97
N CYS A 259 -1.38 13.08 13.56
CA CYS A 259 -1.15 12.81 12.16
C CYS A 259 -1.60 11.39 11.84
N ALA A 260 -2.35 11.25 10.76
CA ALA A 260 -2.85 9.95 10.30
C ALA A 260 -2.36 9.61 8.89
N ILE A 261 -1.87 10.59 8.12
CA ILE A 261 -1.47 10.42 6.72
C ILE A 261 -0.08 11.04 6.50
N ASN A 262 0.85 10.25 5.98
CA ASN A 262 2.18 10.67 5.51
C ASN A 262 3.14 11.26 6.56
N CYS A 263 2.92 11.01 7.86
CA CYS A 263 3.89 11.36 8.90
C CYS A 263 4.92 10.27 9.11
N THR A 264 4.46 9.04 9.34
CA THR A 264 5.24 7.80 9.30
C THR A 264 4.40 6.71 8.63
N ASN A 265 5.03 5.63 8.16
CA ASN A 265 4.36 4.43 7.66
C ASN A 265 4.35 3.29 8.70
N GLU A 266 4.75 3.56 9.94
CA GLU A 266 4.68 2.61 11.06
C GLU A 266 3.25 2.55 11.60
N ASP A 267 2.44 1.66 11.03
CA ASP A 267 1.01 1.51 11.35
C ASP A 267 0.17 2.78 11.06
N GLU A 268 0.54 3.54 10.02
CA GLU A 268 -0.23 4.69 9.57
C GLU A 268 -0.41 4.73 8.05
N ILE A 269 -1.43 5.47 7.60
CA ILE A 269 -1.69 5.64 6.17
C ILE A 269 -0.49 6.37 5.55
N TYR A 270 0.12 5.75 4.55
CA TYR A 270 1.29 6.31 3.90
C TYR A 270 1.23 6.21 2.38
N SER A 271 1.54 7.30 1.71
CA SER A 271 1.58 7.41 0.26
C SER A 271 2.71 8.32 -0.19
N PHE A 272 3.35 7.92 -1.28
CA PHE A 272 4.32 8.75 -2.00
C PHE A 272 3.66 9.75 -2.97
N HIS A 273 2.33 9.74 -3.06
CA HIS A 273 1.59 10.76 -3.77
C HIS A 273 1.56 12.08 -2.99
N THR A 274 1.65 13.20 -3.70
CA THR A 274 1.60 14.51 -3.07
C THR A 274 0.22 14.81 -2.49
N GLY A 275 0.17 15.12 -1.20
CA GLY A 275 -0.99 15.74 -0.53
C GLY A 275 -2.04 14.78 0.03
N GLY A 276 -1.77 13.47 0.08
CA GLY A 276 -2.75 12.51 0.59
C GLY A 276 -2.48 11.08 0.10
N ALA A 277 -3.44 10.20 0.38
CA ALA A 277 -3.37 8.77 0.08
C ALA A 277 -4.65 8.28 -0.60
N GLN A 278 -4.56 7.16 -1.31
CA GLN A 278 -5.75 6.52 -1.91
C GLN A 278 -6.43 5.57 -0.91
N VAL A 279 -7.75 5.49 -0.99
CA VAL A 279 -8.58 4.56 -0.23
C VAL A 279 -9.58 3.88 -1.15
N ALA A 280 -9.70 2.55 -1.02
CA ALA A 280 -10.79 1.78 -1.60
C ALA A 280 -11.94 1.66 -0.60
N ILE A 281 -13.16 1.90 -1.06
CA ILE A 281 -14.39 1.90 -0.27
C ILE A 281 -15.14 0.58 -0.49
N ALA A 282 -15.98 0.19 0.47
CA ALA A 282 -16.71 -1.08 0.45
C ALA A 282 -17.65 -1.24 -0.74
N ASP A 283 -18.18 -0.16 -1.31
CA ASP A 283 -18.93 -0.18 -2.58
C ASP A 283 -18.05 -0.37 -3.83
N GLY A 284 -16.73 -0.48 -3.64
CA GLY A 284 -15.73 -0.67 -4.68
C GLY A 284 -15.25 0.64 -5.31
N SER A 285 -15.74 1.81 -4.92
CA SER A 285 -15.19 3.09 -5.35
C SER A 285 -13.80 3.33 -4.77
N VAL A 286 -13.01 4.20 -5.41
CA VAL A 286 -11.66 4.55 -4.93
C VAL A 286 -11.52 6.06 -4.96
N HIS A 287 -11.08 6.60 -3.83
CA HIS A 287 -10.98 8.02 -3.60
C HIS A 287 -9.61 8.42 -3.09
N PHE A 288 -9.26 9.68 -3.28
CA PHE A 288 -8.06 10.25 -2.71
C PHE A 288 -8.43 11.12 -1.51
N ILE A 289 -7.86 10.79 -0.36
CA ILE A 289 -8.08 11.51 0.89
C ILE A 289 -6.89 12.45 1.12
N SER A 290 -7.19 13.74 1.27
CA SER A 290 -6.17 14.75 1.56
C SER A 290 -5.52 14.49 2.92
N SER A 291 -4.21 14.68 3.03
CA SER A 291 -3.51 14.65 4.33
C SER A 291 -3.93 15.79 5.27
N SER A 292 -4.67 16.77 4.77
CA SER A 292 -5.23 17.89 5.54
C SER A 292 -6.68 17.68 5.98
N VAL A 293 -7.26 16.50 5.74
CA VAL A 293 -8.65 16.21 6.12
C VAL A 293 -8.78 16.18 7.65
N ASP A 294 -9.98 16.48 8.15
CA ASP A 294 -10.27 16.33 9.58
C ASP A 294 -10.19 14.85 10.00
N PHE A 295 -9.63 14.58 11.18
CA PHE A 295 -9.44 13.20 11.66
C PHE A 295 -10.74 12.46 11.90
N GLY A 296 -11.83 13.17 12.24
CA GLY A 296 -13.16 12.56 12.37
C GLY A 296 -13.68 12.00 11.04
N VAL A 297 -13.26 12.56 9.91
CA VAL A 297 -13.58 11.99 8.58
C VAL A 297 -12.82 10.69 8.36
N ILE A 298 -11.54 10.61 8.76
CA ILE A 298 -10.77 9.36 8.66
C ILE A 298 -11.40 8.30 9.57
N ALA A 299 -11.72 8.64 10.82
CA ALA A 299 -12.38 7.73 11.75
C ALA A 299 -13.71 7.19 11.21
N ALA A 300 -14.51 8.06 10.60
CA ALA A 300 -15.77 7.67 9.97
C ALA A 300 -15.57 6.68 8.80
N TYR A 301 -14.48 6.80 8.03
CA TYR A 301 -14.17 5.81 6.99
C TYR A 301 -13.64 4.49 7.55
N VAL A 302 -12.91 4.53 8.67
CA VAL A 302 -12.37 3.32 9.30
C VAL A 302 -13.49 2.51 9.93
N SER A 303 -14.40 3.14 10.66
CA SER A 303 -15.47 2.40 11.35
C SER A 303 -16.53 1.88 10.38
N ALA A 304 -16.88 0.60 10.49
CA ALA A 304 -17.99 0.01 9.75
C ALA A 304 -19.35 0.27 10.41
N ALA A 305 -19.36 0.60 11.71
CA ALA A 305 -20.57 0.67 12.54
C ALA A 305 -20.48 1.70 13.69
N GLY A 306 -19.77 2.80 13.47
CA GLY A 306 -19.61 3.89 14.45
C GLY A 306 -20.78 4.85 14.51
N GLY A 307 -21.68 4.84 13.52
CA GLY A 307 -22.71 5.86 13.33
C GLY A 307 -22.15 7.19 12.81
N GLU A 308 -20.86 7.23 12.49
CA GLU A 308 -20.14 8.38 11.98
C GLU A 308 -20.28 8.37 10.46
N ILE A 309 -20.97 9.35 9.89
CA ILE A 309 -21.03 9.50 8.43
C ILE A 309 -19.93 10.48 8.04
N PRO A 310 -18.98 10.11 7.17
CA PRO A 310 -17.98 11.03 6.68
C PRO A 310 -18.68 12.25 6.06
N GLY A 311 -18.39 13.45 6.57
CA GLY A 311 -18.76 14.69 5.86
C GLY A 311 -18.15 14.69 4.45
N ALA A 312 -18.59 15.59 3.56
CA ALA A 312 -18.06 15.65 2.20
C ALA A 312 -16.52 15.81 2.20
N ALA A 313 -15.83 14.72 1.92
CA ALA A 313 -14.37 14.59 1.93
C ALA A 313 -13.77 14.59 0.51
N PHE A 314 -14.65 14.67 -0.50
CA PHE A 314 -14.35 14.53 -1.93
C PHE A 314 -14.88 15.70 -2.74
#